data_AF-A0A8S9JGZ8-F1
#
_entry.id   AF-A0A8S9JGZ8-F1
#
_cell.length_a   1.000
_cell.length_b   1.000
_cell.length_c   1.000
_cell.angle_alpha   90.00
_cell.angle_beta   90.00
_cell.angle_gamma   90.00
#
_symmetry.space_group_name_H-M   'P 1'
#
loop_
_entity.id
_entity.type
_entity.pdbx_description
1 polymer ?
#
loop_
_entity_poly.entity_id
_entity_poly.type
_entity_poly.pdbx_seq_one_letter_code
_entity_poly.pdbx_strand_id
1 'polypeptide(L)'
;MWTGRMQENTDYKKHGDAAFRAKDFETAIEFYTEFMSGATVVSPTVLTRRCLCYLMSEMFSEALTDAMQAQLASPECSTALYLQAACLLKLGMVAEAKEALRHGSSLESF
;
A
#
# COMPACT_ATOMS: atom_id res chain seq x y z
N MET A 1 -30.25 -1.46 -3.61
CA MET A 1 -29.07 -1.97 -4.35
C MET A 1 -27.76 -1.23 -4.03
N TRP A 2 -27.75 -0.05 -3.39
CA TRP A 2 -26.51 0.66 -3.04
C TRP A 2 -25.81 0.14 -1.77
N THR A 3 -26.59 -0.29 -0.77
CA THR A 3 -26.07 -0.80 0.51
C THR A 3 -25.37 -2.15 0.41
N GLY A 4 -25.83 -3.04 -0.46
CA GLY A 4 -25.23 -4.38 -0.66
C GLY A 4 -23.79 -4.31 -1.17
N ARG A 5 -23.54 -3.52 -2.21
CA ARG A 5 -22.21 -3.37 -2.82
C ARG A 5 -21.19 -2.71 -1.87
N MET A 6 -21.64 -1.80 -1.00
CA MET A 6 -20.78 -1.23 0.05
C MET A 6 -20.47 -2.22 1.18
N GLN A 7 -21.43 -3.08 1.51
CA GLN A 7 -21.27 -4.15 2.49
C GLN A 7 -20.22 -5.17 2.02
N GLU A 8 -20.38 -5.67 0.79
CA GLU A 8 -19.44 -6.61 0.14
C GLU A 8 -18.03 -6.03 0.08
N ASN A 9 -17.90 -4.76 -0.30
CA ASN A 9 -16.62 -4.07 -0.32
C ASN A 9 -15.97 -4.00 1.08
N THR A 10 -16.74 -3.62 2.10
CA THR A 10 -16.23 -3.57 3.48
C THR A 10 -15.77 -4.95 3.97
N ASP A 11 -16.43 -6.01 3.52
CA ASP A 11 -16.06 -7.38 3.88
C ASP A 11 -14.75 -7.81 3.20
N TYR A 12 -14.48 -7.43 1.94
CA TYR A 12 -13.17 -7.64 1.33
C TYR A 12 -12.04 -6.99 2.14
N LYS A 13 -12.24 -5.75 2.64
CA LYS A 13 -11.24 -5.10 3.50
C LYS A 13 -10.95 -5.92 4.76
N LYS A 14 -11.99 -6.41 5.43
CA LYS A 14 -11.84 -7.19 6.67
C LYS A 14 -11.09 -8.50 6.43
N HIS A 15 -11.37 -9.18 5.33
CA HIS A 15 -10.67 -10.41 4.96
C HIS A 15 -9.21 -10.13 4.61
N GLY A 16 -8.93 -9.10 3.82
CA GLY A 16 -7.56 -8.65 3.54
C GLY A 16 -6.79 -8.29 4.80
N ASP A 17 -7.43 -7.58 5.74
CA ASP A 17 -6.86 -7.23 7.05
C ASP A 17 -6.54 -8.47 7.90
N ALA A 18 -7.40 -9.49 7.86
CA ALA A 18 -7.19 -10.75 8.58
C ALA A 18 -6.03 -11.56 7.98
N ALA A 19 -6.00 -11.73 6.66
CA ALA A 19 -4.93 -12.40 5.93
C ALA A 19 -3.57 -11.70 6.14
N PHE A 20 -3.56 -10.36 6.07
CA PHE A 20 -2.37 -9.54 6.34
C PHE A 20 -1.79 -9.81 7.74
N ARG A 21 -2.64 -9.85 8.78
CA ARG A 21 -2.21 -10.18 10.15
C ARG A 21 -1.71 -11.61 10.28
N ALA A 22 -2.29 -12.54 9.52
CA ALA A 22 -1.86 -13.93 9.46
C ALA A 22 -0.57 -14.13 8.64
N LYS A 23 -0.06 -13.08 7.99
CA LYS A 23 1.06 -13.12 7.03
C LYS A 23 0.78 -14.00 5.80
N ASP A 24 -0.49 -14.22 5.50
CA ASP A 24 -0.93 -14.79 4.25
C ASP A 24 -1.02 -13.68 3.21
N PHE A 25 0.13 -13.36 2.62
CA PHE A 25 0.29 -12.19 1.77
C PHE A 25 -0.42 -12.33 0.42
N GLU A 26 -0.47 -13.54 -0.14
CA GLU A 26 -1.18 -13.84 -1.39
C GLU A 26 -2.68 -13.57 -1.24
N THR A 27 -3.31 -14.18 -0.25
CA THR A 27 -4.73 -13.95 0.07
C THR A 27 -5.00 -12.48 0.41
N ALA A 28 -4.10 -11.82 1.14
CA ALA A 28 -4.24 -10.40 1.45
C ALA A 28 -4.22 -9.52 0.19
N ILE A 29 -3.35 -9.82 -0.78
CA ILE A 29 -3.26 -9.10 -2.05
C ILE A 29 -4.57 -9.24 -2.83
N GLU A 30 -5.11 -10.45 -2.93
CA GLU A 30 -6.38 -10.69 -3.63
C GLU A 30 -7.51 -9.86 -3.03
N PHE A 31 -7.72 -9.96 -1.71
CA PHE A 31 -8.80 -9.24 -1.04
C PHE A 31 -8.65 -7.72 -1.08
N TYR A 32 -7.43 -7.19 -0.95
CA TYR A 32 -7.21 -5.76 -1.10
C TYR A 32 -7.44 -5.29 -2.55
N THR A 33 -7.15 -6.13 -3.54
CA THR A 33 -7.40 -5.82 -4.95
C THR A 33 -8.90 -5.77 -5.27
N GLU A 34 -9.67 -6.71 -4.73
CA GLU A 34 -11.14 -6.71 -4.84
C GLU A 34 -11.76 -5.52 -4.11
N PHE A 35 -11.29 -5.20 -2.90
CA PHE A 35 -11.69 -4.01 -2.15
C PHE A 35 -11.49 -2.73 -3.00
N MET A 36 -10.30 -2.57 -3.57
CA MET A 36 -9.95 -1.40 -4.37
C MET A 36 -10.75 -1.30 -5.66
N SER A 37 -11.02 -2.43 -6.33
CA SER A 37 -11.84 -2.47 -7.56
C SER A 37 -13.28 -2.03 -7.33
N GLY A 38 -13.82 -2.29 -6.13
CA GLY A 38 -15.16 -1.87 -5.73
C GLY A 38 -15.23 -0.48 -5.10
N ALA A 39 -14.10 0.13 -4.72
CA ALA A 39 -14.07 1.34 -3.90
C ALA A 39 -14.19 2.61 -4.77
N THR A 40 -15.01 3.56 -4.32
CA THR A 40 -15.12 4.88 -4.98
C THR A 40 -14.04 5.86 -4.52
N VAL A 41 -13.34 5.55 -3.43
CA VAL A 41 -12.30 6.40 -2.83
C VAL A 41 -11.07 5.54 -2.57
N VAL A 42 -9.90 6.08 -2.91
CA VAL A 42 -8.61 5.45 -2.64
C VAL A 42 -8.38 5.42 -1.13
N SER A 43 -7.99 4.26 -0.60
CA SER A 43 -7.61 4.12 0.81
C SER A 43 -6.08 4.02 0.93
N PRO A 44 -5.39 5.07 1.44
CA PRO A 44 -3.94 5.03 1.65
C PRO A 44 -3.51 3.87 2.54
N THR A 45 -4.31 3.51 3.54
CA THR A 45 -4.05 2.38 4.43
C THR A 45 -4.04 1.04 3.70
N VAL A 46 -5.01 0.81 2.80
CA VAL A 46 -5.08 -0.44 2.03
C VAL A 46 -3.92 -0.53 1.05
N LEU A 47 -3.59 0.56 0.35
CA LEU A 47 -2.41 0.64 -0.51
C LEU A 47 -1.13 0.34 0.26
N THR A 48 -0.94 0.95 1.42
CA THR A 48 0.24 0.71 2.29
C THR A 48 0.34 -0.76 2.71
N ARG A 49 -0.77 -1.40 3.07
CA ARG A 49 -0.79 -2.81 3.48
C ARG A 49 -0.55 -3.76 2.30
N ARG A 50 -1.15 -3.50 1.14
CA ARG A 50 -0.93 -4.31 -0.07
C ARG A 50 0.49 -4.14 -0.63
N CYS A 51 1.05 -2.92 -0.56
CA CYS A 51 2.47 -2.66 -0.83
C CYS A 51 3.38 -3.55 0.03
N LEU A 52 3.12 -3.63 1.34
CA LEU A 52 3.88 -4.53 2.23
C LEU A 52 3.72 -6.00 1.83
N CYS A 53 2.52 -6.46 1.46
CA CYS A 53 2.33 -7.82 0.97
C CYS A 53 3.16 -8.09 -0.30
N TYR A 54 3.16 -7.17 -1.26
CA TYR A 54 3.96 -7.28 -2.47
C TYR A 54 5.46 -7.29 -2.16
N LEU A 55 5.94 -6.43 -1.26
CA LEU A 55 7.34 -6.42 -0.80
C LEU A 55 7.75 -7.77 -0.20
N MET A 56 6.90 -8.35 0.67
CA MET A 56 7.16 -9.64 1.30
C MET A 56 7.08 -10.82 0.33
N SER A 57 6.41 -10.63 -0.80
CA SER A 57 6.28 -11.61 -1.88
C SER A 57 7.25 -11.35 -3.04
N GLU A 58 8.22 -10.45 -2.84
CA GLU A 58 9.25 -10.06 -3.82
C GLU A 58 8.73 -9.43 -5.14
N MET A 59 7.50 -8.92 -5.11
CA MET A 59 6.83 -8.20 -6.21
C MET A 59 7.11 -6.70 -6.13
N PHE A 60 8.37 -6.31 -6.32
CA PHE A 60 8.84 -4.96 -5.97
C PHE A 60 8.25 -3.84 -6.83
N SER A 61 7.92 -4.11 -8.09
CA SER A 61 7.37 -3.12 -9.03
C SER A 61 5.92 -2.76 -8.68
N GLU A 62 5.12 -3.77 -8.34
CA GLU A 62 3.76 -3.64 -7.86
C GLU A 62 3.74 -2.94 -6.50
N ALA A 63 4.67 -3.31 -5.62
CA ALA A 63 4.83 -2.64 -4.34
C ALA A 63 5.15 -1.14 -4.50
N LEU A 64 6.07 -0.79 -5.41
CA LEU A 64 6.41 0.61 -5.70
C LEU A 64 5.18 1.38 -6.21
N THR A 65 4.38 0.75 -7.07
CA THR A 65 3.15 1.35 -7.59
C THR A 65 2.18 1.69 -6.46
N ASP A 66 1.95 0.75 -5.53
CA ASP A 66 1.07 1.01 -4.38
C ASP A 66 1.62 2.10 -3.45
N ALA A 67 2.93 2.13 -3.21
CA ALA A 67 3.58 3.15 -2.39
C ALA A 67 3.48 4.56 -3.04
N MET A 68 3.57 4.65 -4.36
CA MET A 68 3.36 5.90 -5.11
C MET A 68 1.91 6.37 -5.05
N GLN A 69 0.95 5.47 -5.20
CA GLN A 69 -0.48 5.80 -5.05
C GLN A 69 -0.82 6.22 -3.62
N ALA A 70 -0.23 5.57 -2.61
CA ALA A 70 -0.45 5.91 -1.20
C ALA A 70 0.05 7.32 -0.89
N GLN A 71 1.23 7.68 -1.40
CA GLN A 71 1.80 9.02 -1.28
C GLN A 71 0.95 10.08 -1.99
N LEU A 72 0.42 9.77 -3.19
CA LEU A 72 -0.46 10.70 -3.90
C LEU A 72 -1.77 10.94 -3.12
N ALA A 73 -2.29 9.90 -2.47
CA ALA A 73 -3.53 9.97 -1.71
C ALA A 73 -3.36 10.60 -0.31
N SER A 74 -2.17 10.57 0.27
CA SER A 74 -1.83 11.28 1.52
C SER A 74 -0.38 11.78 1.44
N PRO A 75 -0.16 12.99 0.89
CA PRO A 75 1.17 13.57 0.69
C PRO A 75 2.00 13.74 1.97
N GLU A 76 1.33 13.88 3.11
CA GLU A 76 1.94 14.01 4.43
C GLU A 76 2.32 12.66 5.08
N CYS A 77 2.05 11.53 4.43
CA CYS A 77 2.32 10.20 4.99
C CYS A 77 3.78 9.76 4.80
N SER A 78 4.63 9.97 5.82
CA SER A 78 6.02 9.51 5.83
C SER A 78 6.17 8.01 5.54
N THR A 79 5.20 7.19 5.98
CA THR A 79 5.20 5.73 5.77
C THR A 79 5.18 5.37 4.28
N ALA A 80 4.43 6.10 3.44
CA ALA A 80 4.38 5.83 2.01
C ALA A 80 5.75 6.08 1.35
N LEU A 81 6.44 7.15 1.74
CA LEU A 81 7.79 7.47 1.25
C LEU A 81 8.84 6.44 1.72
N TYR A 82 8.75 5.96 2.95
CA TYR A 82 9.62 4.89 3.43
C TYR A 82 9.39 3.56 2.69
N LEU A 83 8.15 3.24 2.34
CA LEU A 83 7.85 2.09 1.50
C LEU A 83 8.36 2.27 0.07
N GLN A 84 8.21 3.46 -0.53
CA GLN A 84 8.80 3.76 -1.84
C GLN A 84 10.31 3.54 -1.81
N ALA A 85 11.00 4.07 -0.80
CA ALA A 85 12.43 3.88 -0.65
C ALA A 85 12.81 2.39 -0.54
N ALA A 86 12.08 1.61 0.25
CA ALA A 86 12.31 0.17 0.37
C ALA A 86 12.15 -0.56 -0.98
N CYS A 87 11.11 -0.23 -1.75
CA CYS A 87 10.88 -0.81 -3.08
C CYS A 87 12.00 -0.41 -4.07
N LEU A 88 12.36 0.88 -4.10
CA LEU A 88 13.40 1.41 -4.97
C LEU A 88 14.76 0.78 -4.68
N LEU A 89 15.11 0.55 -3.41
CA LEU A 89 16.33 -0.19 -3.04
C LEU A 89 16.33 -1.61 -3.58
N LYS A 90 15.20 -2.33 -3.49
CA LYS A 90 15.06 -3.69 -4.03
C LYS A 90 15.16 -3.73 -5.55
N LEU A 91 14.75 -2.66 -6.22
CA LEU A 91 14.86 -2.49 -7.68
C LEU A 91 16.23 -1.94 -8.14
N GLY A 92 17.16 -1.64 -7.22
CA GLY A 92 18.47 -1.08 -7.55
C GLY A 92 18.46 0.42 -7.86
N MET A 93 17.33 1.11 -7.68
CA MET A 93 17.15 2.55 -7.90
C MET A 93 17.59 3.35 -6.67
N VAL A 94 18.89 3.29 -6.36
CA VAL A 94 19.45 3.79 -5.10
C VAL A 94 19.35 5.31 -4.96
N ALA A 95 19.44 6.07 -6.06
CA ALA A 95 19.38 7.52 -6.00
C ALA A 95 17.98 8.01 -5.60
N GLU A 96 16.96 7.46 -6.25
CA GLU A 96 15.54 7.72 -5.99
C GLU A 96 15.15 7.28 -4.59
N ALA A 97 15.67 6.14 -4.12
CA ALA A 97 15.44 5.69 -2.75
C ALA A 97 15.94 6.70 -1.70
N LYS A 98 17.13 7.28 -1.90
CA LYS A 98 17.69 8.30 -1.00
C LYS A 98 16.85 9.57 -0.99
N GLU A 99 16.35 9.98 -2.14
CA GLU A 99 15.43 11.12 -2.25
C GLU A 99 14.12 10.87 -1.51
N ALA A 100 13.53 9.68 -1.69
CA ALA A 100 12.32 9.29 -0.96
C ALA A 100 12.53 9.26 0.57
N LEU A 101 13.66 8.72 1.05
CA LEU A 101 14.02 8.76 2.48
C LEU A 101 14.16 10.20 3.00
N ARG A 102 14.89 11.05 2.27
CA ARG A 102 15.08 12.45 2.65
C ARG A 102 13.75 13.19 2.76
N HIS A 103 12.85 12.96 1.80
CA HIS A 103 11.52 13.54 1.82
C HIS A 103 10.71 13.02 3.01
N GLY A 104 10.69 11.70 3.24
CA GLY A 104 9.95 11.10 4.37
C GLY A 104 10.40 11.65 5.72
N SER A 105 11.70 11.75 5.95
CA SER A 105 12.24 12.29 7.22
C SER A 105 11.94 13.79 7.41
N SER A 106 11.81 14.56 6.32
CA SER A 106 11.44 15.98 6.42
C SER A 106 10.00 16.19 6.88
N LEU A 107 9.11 15.22 6.65
CA LEU A 107 7.71 15.30 7.08
C LEU A 107 7.54 15.03 8.58
N GLU A 108 8.48 14.33 9.21
CA GLU A 108 8.44 13.99 10.64
C GLU A 108 9.10 15.06 11.53
N SER A 109 9.66 16.11 10.93
CA SER A 109 10.49 17.10 11.61
C SER A 109 9.71 18.21 12.35
N PHE A 110 8.41 18.05 12.64
CA PHE A 110 7.60 18.99 13.43
C PHE A 110 6.57 18.30 14.33
#